data_AF-A0A2E3L4A7-F1
#
_entry.id   AF-A0A2E3L4A7-F1
#
_cell.length_a   1.000
_cell.length_b   1.000
_cell.length_c   1.000
_cell.angle_alpha   90.00
_cell.angle_beta   90.00
_cell.angle_gamma   90.00
#
_symmetry.space_group_name_H-M   'P 1'
#
loop_
_entity.id
_entity.type
_entity.pdbx_description
1 polymer ?
#
loop_
_entity_poly.entity_id
_entity_poly.type
_entity_poly.pdbx_seq_one_letter_code
_entity_poly.pdbx_strand_id
1 'polypeptide(L)'
;MKADTHDLQTRLDAIRQRLRLSREAVAAGDNVNLDALGGEVQNVSETLHTAPLQIDRKALVRDLEAIITDLDSLQQELSAHHGIIGGETIPDDGADD
;
A
#
# COMPACT_ATOMS: atom_id res chain seq x y z
N MET A 1 6.82 9.90 -25.08
CA MET A 1 6.03 8.66 -25.25
C MET A 1 4.69 8.87 -24.57
N LYS A 2 3.56 8.64 -25.25
CA LYS A 2 2.25 8.69 -24.58
C LYS A 2 2.11 7.42 -23.75
N ALA A 3 1.57 7.52 -22.53
CA ALA A 3 1.23 6.33 -21.77
C ALA A 3 -0.03 5.70 -22.39
N ASP A 4 0.08 4.48 -22.88
CA ASP A 4 -1.02 3.70 -23.41
C ASP A 4 -1.67 2.87 -22.28
N THR A 5 -2.96 2.53 -22.39
CA THR A 5 -3.71 1.77 -21.37
C THR A 5 -2.96 0.53 -20.87
N HIS A 6 -2.27 -0.17 -21.79
CA HIS A 6 -1.52 -1.39 -21.50
C HIS A 6 -0.28 -1.14 -20.62
N ASP A 7 0.39 0.00 -20.78
CA ASP A 7 1.54 0.38 -19.94
C ASP A 7 1.07 0.65 -18.51
N LEU A 8 -0.02 1.41 -18.36
CA LEU A 8 -0.64 1.68 -17.05
C LEU A 8 -1.13 0.40 -16.38
N GLN A 9 -1.77 -0.51 -17.12
CA GLN A 9 -2.17 -1.82 -16.60
C GLN A 9 -0.97 -2.65 -16.14
N THR A 10 0.10 -2.69 -16.93
CA THR A 10 1.33 -3.42 -16.57
C THR A 10 1.93 -2.87 -15.28
N ARG A 11 1.96 -1.54 -15.12
CA ARG A 11 2.42 -0.90 -13.88
C ARG A 11 1.52 -1.24 -12.69
N LEU A 12 0.20 -1.19 -12.85
CA LEU A 12 -0.75 -1.57 -11.80
C LEU A 12 -0.59 -3.04 -11.38
N ASP A 13 -0.38 -3.96 -12.34
CA ASP A 13 -0.13 -5.37 -12.04
C ASP A 13 1.20 -5.56 -11.27
N ALA A 14 2.26 -4.87 -11.71
CA ALA A 14 3.55 -4.90 -11.02
C ALA A 14 3.44 -4.40 -9.57
N ILE A 15 2.70 -3.31 -9.35
CA ILE A 15 2.43 -2.79 -8.00
C ILE A 15 1.66 -3.82 -7.18
N ARG A 16 0.62 -4.47 -7.73
CA ARG A 16 -0.12 -5.53 -7.04
C ARG A 16 0.75 -6.70 -6.64
N GLN A 17 1.62 -7.16 -7.53
CA GLN A 17 2.54 -8.25 -7.20
C GLN A 17 3.50 -7.86 -6.08
N ARG A 18 4.05 -6.65 -6.12
CA ARG A 18 4.90 -6.14 -5.03
C ARG A 18 4.14 -6.02 -3.73
N LEU A 19 2.92 -5.50 -3.76
CA LEU A 19 2.06 -5.38 -2.59
C LEU A 19 1.77 -6.73 -1.94
N ARG A 20 1.50 -7.75 -2.77
CA ARG A 20 1.32 -9.13 -2.32
C ARG A 20 2.59 -9.67 -1.66
N LEU A 21 3.75 -9.52 -2.30
CA LEU A 21 5.04 -9.94 -1.74
C LEU A 21 5.35 -9.23 -0.42
N SER A 22 5.05 -7.92 -0.35
CA SER A 22 5.13 -7.11 0.86
C SER A 22 4.25 -7.69 1.96
N ARG A 23 2.99 -8.02 1.70
CA ARG A 23 2.11 -8.63 2.70
C ARG A 23 2.62 -10.00 3.17
N GLU A 24 3.13 -10.83 2.25
CA GLU A 24 3.76 -12.11 2.60
C GLU A 24 4.98 -11.92 3.50
N ALA A 25 5.81 -10.91 3.22
CA ALA A 25 6.97 -10.55 4.03
C ALA A 25 6.55 -10.04 5.44
N VAL A 26 5.52 -9.20 5.54
CA VAL A 26 4.96 -8.76 6.83
C VAL A 26 4.42 -9.94 7.64
N ALA A 27 3.71 -10.86 7.00
CA ALA A 27 3.22 -12.08 7.65
C ALA A 27 4.36 -12.99 8.13
N ALA A 28 5.51 -12.97 7.46
CA ALA A 28 6.73 -13.64 7.89
C ALA A 28 7.49 -12.89 9.01
N GLY A 29 7.04 -11.70 9.40
CA GLY A 29 7.67 -10.84 10.41
C GLY A 29 8.84 -10.00 9.88
N ASP A 30 8.96 -9.86 8.56
CA ASP A 30 9.99 -9.04 7.93
C ASP A 30 9.58 -7.56 7.89
N ASN A 31 10.57 -6.67 7.93
CA ASN A 31 10.32 -5.23 7.91
C ASN A 31 10.22 -4.72 6.47
N VAL A 32 9.01 -4.36 6.05
CA VAL A 32 8.74 -3.97 4.67
C VAL A 32 8.64 -2.46 4.54
N ASN A 33 9.41 -1.89 3.60
CA ASN A 33 9.31 -0.48 3.26
C ASN A 33 8.24 -0.24 2.19
N LEU A 34 7.14 0.42 2.56
CA LEU A 34 6.03 0.76 1.65
C LEU A 34 6.24 2.08 0.89
N ASP A 35 7.28 2.86 1.20
CA ASP A 35 7.51 4.17 0.59
C ASP A 35 7.71 4.08 -0.93
N ALA A 36 8.47 3.08 -1.39
CA ALA A 36 8.68 2.83 -2.81
C ALA A 36 7.36 2.49 -3.54
N LEU A 37 6.51 1.67 -2.92
CA LEU A 37 5.18 1.31 -3.44
C LEU A 37 4.28 2.55 -3.51
N GLY A 38 4.29 3.40 -2.47
CA GLY A 38 3.54 4.65 -2.44
C GLY A 38 3.94 5.60 -3.56
N GLY A 39 5.25 5.76 -3.80
CA GLY A 39 5.77 6.57 -4.91
C GLY A 39 5.35 6.05 -6.28
N GLU A 40 5.34 4.74 -6.49
CA GLU A 40 4.86 4.14 -7.74
C GLU A 40 3.36 4.34 -7.97
N VAL A 41 2.55 4.15 -6.93
CA VAL A 41 1.10 4.40 -6.96
C VAL A 41 0.81 5.88 -7.28
N GLN A 42 1.53 6.80 -6.65
CA GLN A 42 1.41 8.23 -6.94
C GLN A 42 1.76 8.55 -8.39
N ASN A 43 2.87 8.01 -8.91
CA ASN A 43 3.29 8.20 -10.29
C ASN A 43 2.26 7.66 -11.30
N VAL A 44 1.66 6.50 -11.03
CA VAL A 44 0.58 5.94 -11.86
C VAL A 44 -0.65 6.84 -11.81
N SER A 45 -1.00 7.37 -10.63
CA SER A 45 -2.11 8.32 -10.45
C SER A 45 -1.92 9.60 -11.27
N GLU A 46 -0.74 10.21 -11.21
CA GLU A 46 -0.40 11.41 -11.99
C GLU A 46 -0.40 11.14 -13.50
N THR A 47 0.14 9.98 -13.90
CA THR A 47 0.11 9.55 -15.30
C THR A 47 -1.33 9.36 -15.77
N LEU A 48 -2.18 8.75 -14.95
CA LEU A 48 -3.60 8.56 -15.25
C LEU A 48 -4.35 9.90 -15.31
N HIS A 49 -3.95 10.88 -14.49
CA HIS A 49 -4.52 12.23 -14.47
C HIS A 49 -4.18 13.04 -15.73
N THR A 50 -2.98 12.85 -16.28
CA THR A 50 -2.47 13.53 -17.48
C THR A 50 -2.71 12.76 -18.78
N ALA A 51 -3.13 11.50 -18.69
CA ALA A 51 -3.39 10.65 -19.84
C ALA A 51 -4.60 11.11 -20.68
N PRO A 52 -4.58 10.87 -22.00
CA PRO A 52 -5.63 11.32 -22.92
C PRO A 52 -6.96 10.57 -22.68
N LEU A 53 -8.10 11.20 -22.94
CA LEU A 53 -9.46 10.65 -22.74
C LEU A 53 -9.77 9.30 -23.43
N GLN A 54 -8.91 8.81 -24.32
CA GLN A 54 -9.09 7.54 -25.05
C GLN A 54 -8.70 6.29 -24.25
N ILE A 55 -8.05 6.44 -23.09
CA ILE A 55 -7.74 5.32 -22.21
C ILE A 55 -8.97 4.91 -21.38
N ASP A 56 -9.07 3.63 -21.01
CA ASP A 56 -10.13 3.10 -20.15
C ASP A 56 -9.93 3.53 -18.69
N ARG A 57 -10.09 4.84 -18.46
CA ARG A 57 -9.75 5.50 -17.20
C ARG A 57 -10.56 4.94 -16.04
N LYS A 58 -11.81 4.54 -16.30
CA LYS A 58 -12.71 4.04 -15.24
C LYS A 58 -12.22 2.71 -14.67
N ALA A 59 -11.80 1.78 -15.51
CA ALA A 59 -11.22 0.51 -15.05
C ALA A 59 -9.91 0.79 -14.28
N LEU A 60 -9.01 1.57 -14.88
CA LEU A 60 -7.71 1.92 -14.29
C LEU A 60 -7.84 2.64 -12.93
N VAL A 61 -8.77 3.59 -12.80
CA VAL A 61 -9.04 4.29 -11.53
C VAL A 61 -9.52 3.30 -10.47
N ARG A 62 -10.47 2.41 -10.79
CA ARG A 62 -10.93 1.39 -9.83
C ARG A 62 -9.81 0.46 -9.39
N ASP A 63 -8.97 0.03 -10.33
CA ASP A 63 -7.82 -0.82 -10.02
C ASP A 63 -6.82 -0.09 -9.10
N LEU A 64 -6.57 1.19 -9.37
CA LEU A 64 -5.71 2.05 -8.55
C LEU A 64 -6.27 2.29 -7.15
N GLU A 65 -7.57 2.60 -7.02
CA GLU A 65 -8.25 2.78 -5.74
C GLU A 65 -8.15 1.52 -4.87
N ALA A 66 -8.36 0.34 -5.46
CA ALA A 66 -8.21 -0.93 -4.76
C ALA A 66 -6.78 -1.14 -4.24
N ILE A 67 -5.77 -0.77 -5.03
CA ILE A 67 -4.36 -0.83 -4.60
C ILE A 67 -4.08 0.13 -3.45
N ILE A 68 -4.59 1.36 -3.51
CA ILE A 68 -4.42 2.35 -2.45
C ILE A 68 -5.01 1.84 -1.14
N THR A 69 -6.22 1.27 -1.18
CA THR A 69 -6.87 0.69 0.01
C THR A 69 -6.07 -0.48 0.60
N ASP A 70 -5.52 -1.36 -0.25
CA ASP A 70 -4.75 -2.51 0.23
C ASP A 70 -3.37 -2.09 0.76
N LEU A 71 -2.73 -1.07 0.17
CA LEU A 71 -1.51 -0.44 0.68
C LEU A 71 -1.74 0.22 2.05
N ASP A 72 -2.82 0.98 2.21
CA ASP A 72 -3.20 1.60 3.48
C ASP A 72 -3.47 0.53 4.55
N SER A 73 -4.20 -0.53 4.20
CA SER A 73 -4.43 -1.66 5.11
C SER A 73 -3.12 -2.31 5.55
N LEU A 74 -2.19 -2.57 4.61
CA LEU A 74 -0.89 -3.13 4.92
C LEU A 74 -0.04 -2.21 5.81
N GLN A 75 -0.12 -0.90 5.59
CA GLN A 75 0.57 0.10 6.42
C GLN A 75 0.01 0.13 7.84
N GLN A 76 -1.31 0.00 8.00
CA GLN A 76 -1.95 -0.14 9.31
C GLN A 76 -1.53 -1.45 10.00
N GLU A 77 -1.50 -2.57 9.27
CA GLU A 77 -1.02 -3.88 9.78
C GLU A 77 0.43 -3.81 10.27
N LEU A 78 1.33 -3.21 9.47
CA LEU A 78 2.72 -2.95 9.84
C LEU A 78 2.83 -2.08 11.09
N SER A 79 2.05 -0.99 11.14
CA SER A 79 2.04 -0.07 12.26
C SER A 79 1.51 -0.71 13.53
N ALA A 80 0.50 -1.59 13.42
CA ALA A 80 -0.03 -2.37 14.54
C ALA A 80 1.00 -3.39 15.04
N HIS A 81 1.68 -4.12 14.14
CA HIS A 81 2.75 -5.04 14.52
C HIS A 81 3.93 -4.34 15.22
N HIS A 82 4.33 -3.15 14.75
CA HIS A 82 5.35 -2.35 15.45
C HIS A 82 4.83 -1.72 16.75
N GLY A 83 3.55 -1.37 16.84
CA GLY A 83 2.93 -0.77 18.02
C GLY A 83 2.83 -1.73 19.22
N ILE A 84 2.75 -3.04 18.99
CA ILE A 84 2.64 -4.04 20.07
C ILE A 84 3.94 -4.19 20.87
N ILE A 85 5.10 -3.76 20.33
CA ILE A 85 6.39 -3.83 21.04
C ILE A 85 6.63 -2.58 21.93
N GLY A 86 5.78 -1.55 21.83
CA GLY A 86 5.86 -0.31 22.62
C GLY A 86 4.79 -0.16 23.71
N GLY A 87 3.97 -1.20 23.94
CA GLY A 87 2.96 -1.21 24.99
C GLY A 87 3.57 -1.56 26.34
N GLU A 88 3.97 -0.52 27.07
CA GLU A 88 4.24 -0.55 28.50
C GLU A 88 3.27 -1.50 29.24
N THR A 89 3.82 -2.53 29.87
CA THR A 89 3.06 -3.38 30.78
C THR A 89 2.86 -2.59 32.07
N ILE A 90 1.68 -2.03 32.28
CA ILE A 90 1.28 -1.55 33.61
C ILE A 90 0.07 -2.36 34.07
N PRO A 91 0.31 -3.35 34.93
CA PRO A 91 -0.62 -3.64 36.00
C PRO A 91 0.14 -3.45 37.32
N ASP A 92 0.02 -2.28 37.92
CA ASP A 92 0.32 -2.10 39.34
C ASP A 92 -0.89 -1.41 39.98
N ASP A 93 -1.99 -2.16 40.04
CA ASP A 93 -3.05 -1.93 41.01
C ASP A 93 -2.49 -2.39 42.36
N GLY A 94 -1.69 -1.50 42.97
CA GLY A 94 -1.09 -1.66 44.28
C GLY A 94 -1.66 -0.63 45.25
N ALA A 95 -2.98 -0.61 45.41
CA ALA A 95 -3.63 0.13 46.50
C ALA A 95 -3.70 -0.79 47.73
N ASP A 96 -2.60 -0.89 48.47
CA ASP A 96 -2.60 -1.48 49.82
C ASP A 96 -1.87 -0.53 50.79
N ASP A 97 -2.63 -0.15 51.82
CA ASP A 97 -2.36 0.61 53.06
C ASP A 97 -2.30 2.16 53.02
#